data_AF-A0A512BZR8-F1
#
_entry.id   AF-A0A512BZR8-F1
#
_cell.length_a   1.000
_cell.length_b   1.000
_cell.length_c   1.000
_cell.angle_alpha   90.00
_cell.angle_beta   90.00
_cell.angle_gamma   90.00
#
_symmetry.space_group_name_H-M   'P 1'
#
loop_
_entity.id
_entity.type
_entity.pdbx_description
1 polymer ?
#
loop_
_entity_poly.entity_id
_entity_poly.type
_entity_poly.pdbx_seq_one_letter_code
_entity_poly.pdbx_strand_id
1 'polypeptide(L)'
;MRVELQFEGEVVITGKLAEADLRSLLSLFKDAEVEETWHSAPITVTQAQQLIALLDAPSVELLRQITLGGGSITWPQVQKICDIKGTDFDRYHSYYEERIEQAVRTVTQGKHAFLITYEDGAPEWCTDDWKDAKLEIDGPALISLQEVFTA
;
A
#
# COMPACT_ATOMS: atom_id res chain seq x y z
N MET A 1 -14.12 24.44 -10.07
CA MET A 1 -12.70 24.80 -10.31
C MET A 1 -12.00 23.56 -10.86
N ARG A 2 -11.00 23.68 -11.74
CA ARG A 2 -10.18 22.51 -12.13
C ARG A 2 -9.02 22.45 -11.16
N VAL A 3 -8.86 21.30 -10.50
CA VAL A 3 -7.80 21.10 -9.52
C VAL A 3 -6.90 20.02 -10.06
N GLU A 4 -5.62 20.33 -10.09
CA GLU A 4 -4.53 19.41 -10.43
C GLU A 4 -3.74 19.23 -9.15
N LEU A 5 -3.78 18.02 -8.61
CA LEU A 5 -2.95 17.67 -7.46
C LEU A 5 -1.65 17.12 -8.02
N GLN A 6 -0.59 17.92 -7.87
CA GLN A 6 0.73 17.58 -8.35
C GLN A 6 1.57 17.12 -7.17
N PHE A 7 2.17 15.95 -7.32
CA PHE A 7 3.19 15.46 -6.41
C PHE A 7 4.48 15.36 -7.21
N GLU A 8 5.50 16.08 -6.78
CA GLU A 8 6.82 16.10 -7.44
C GLU A 8 6.80 16.50 -8.93
N GLY A 9 5.85 17.36 -9.31
CA GLY A 9 5.73 17.87 -10.68
C GLY A 9 4.93 16.97 -11.62
N GLU A 10 4.51 15.79 -11.17
CA GLU A 10 3.59 14.93 -11.90
C GLU A 10 2.16 15.09 -11.39
N VAL A 11 1.21 15.16 -12.31
CA VAL A 11 -0.21 15.31 -11.97
C VAL A 11 -0.76 13.94 -11.59
N VAL A 12 -1.05 13.77 -10.30
CA VAL A 12 -1.52 12.50 -9.73
C VAL A 12 -3.05 12.42 -9.72
N ILE A 13 -3.73 13.58 -9.65
CA ILE A 13 -5.19 13.67 -9.70
C ILE A 13 -5.58 14.87 -10.57
N THR A 14 -6.39 14.63 -11.60
CA THR A 14 -7.10 15.68 -12.34
C THR A 14 -8.60 15.58 -12.14
N GLY A 15 -9.22 16.61 -11.55
CA GLY A 15 -10.66 16.61 -11.31
C GLY A 15 -11.29 18.00 -11.34
N LYS A 16 -12.63 18.03 -11.47
CA LYS A 16 -13.43 19.22 -11.15
C LYS A 16 -13.88 19.10 -9.69
N LEU A 17 -13.25 19.84 -8.80
CA LEU A 17 -13.65 19.93 -7.39
C LEU A 17 -14.45 21.21 -7.14
N ALA A 18 -15.47 21.10 -6.30
CA ALA A 18 -16.14 22.26 -5.74
C ALA A 18 -15.23 22.88 -4.66
N GLU A 19 -15.34 24.19 -4.45
CA GLU A 19 -14.48 24.93 -3.52
C GLU A 19 -14.62 24.44 -2.06
N ALA A 20 -15.80 23.93 -1.70
CA ALA A 20 -16.06 23.32 -0.40
C ALA A 20 -15.24 22.04 -0.17
N ASP A 21 -15.06 21.22 -1.20
CA ASP A 21 -14.33 19.96 -1.12
C ASP A 21 -12.81 20.19 -0.98
N LEU A 22 -12.30 21.31 -1.52
CA LEU A 22 -10.88 21.67 -1.43
C LEU A 22 -10.46 22.03 -0.01
N ARG A 23 -11.34 22.71 0.75
CA ARG A 23 -11.08 23.05 2.16
C ARG A 23 -11.06 21.81 3.04
N SER A 24 -11.97 20.86 2.78
CA SER A 24 -11.99 19.57 3.48
C SER A 24 -10.74 18.72 3.18
N LEU A 25 -10.25 18.74 1.94
CA LEU A 25 -8.99 18.10 1.58
C LEU A 25 -7.79 18.76 2.27
N LEU A 26 -7.73 20.09 2.30
CA LEU A 26 -6.64 20.81 2.97
C LEU A 26 -6.66 20.66 4.50
N SER A 27 -7.83 20.48 5.12
CA SER A 27 -7.90 20.13 6.55
C SER A 27 -7.41 18.71 6.81
N LEU A 28 -7.74 17.75 5.94
CA LEU A 28 -7.20 16.38 6.04
C LEU A 28 -5.67 16.35 5.98
N PHE A 29 -5.04 17.18 5.14
CA PHE A 29 -3.58 17.30 5.09
C PHE A 29 -2.98 18.01 6.31
N LYS A 30 -3.73 18.88 6.98
CA LYS A 30 -3.28 19.57 8.20
C LYS A 30 -3.37 18.71 9.45
N ASP A 31 -4.35 17.81 9.49
CA ASP A 31 -4.53 16.89 10.62
C ASP A 31 -3.60 15.66 10.50
N ALA A 32 -3.00 15.41 9.33
CA ALA A 32 -2.03 14.34 9.09
C ALA A 32 -0.60 14.62 9.63
N GLU A 33 -0.35 15.78 10.26
CA GLU A 33 0.92 16.05 10.96
C GLU A 33 0.96 15.49 12.40
N VAL A 34 -0.11 14.83 12.87
CA VAL A 34 -0.25 14.42 14.28
C VAL A 34 -0.75 12.98 14.39
N GLU A 35 0.13 12.04 14.04
CA GLU A 35 0.29 10.66 14.58
C GLU A 35 1.17 9.92 13.56
N GLU A 36 2.14 9.12 14.02
CA GLU A 36 2.97 8.28 13.14
C GLU A 36 2.14 7.11 12.59
N THR A 37 1.02 7.39 11.92
CA THR A 37 0.27 6.37 11.20
C THR A 37 1.08 5.93 9.99
N TRP A 38 1.43 4.64 9.98
CA TRP A 38 2.12 4.00 8.87
C TRP A 38 1.18 4.01 7.66
N HIS A 39 1.45 4.88 6.70
CA HIS A 39 0.68 4.97 5.45
C HIS A 39 1.45 4.38 4.27
N SER A 40 0.71 3.87 3.30
CA SER A 40 1.28 3.32 2.08
C SER A 40 1.90 4.43 1.25
N ALA A 41 3.13 4.22 0.82
CA ALA A 41 3.84 5.15 -0.03
C ALA A 41 3.07 5.36 -1.34
N PRO A 42 2.78 6.63 -1.71
CA PRO A 42 2.04 6.89 -2.93
C PRO A 42 2.84 6.43 -4.14
N ILE A 43 2.19 5.71 -5.05
CA ILE A 43 2.72 5.31 -6.35
C ILE A 43 1.74 5.71 -7.44
N THR A 44 2.25 6.07 -8.63
CA THR A 44 1.42 6.31 -9.82
C THR A 44 1.00 4.99 -10.48
N VAL A 45 0.04 5.02 -11.39
CA VAL A 45 -0.38 3.86 -12.18
C VAL A 45 0.80 3.27 -12.97
N THR A 46 1.64 4.11 -13.57
CA THR A 46 2.84 3.66 -14.29
C THR A 46 3.85 3.00 -13.35
N GLN A 47 4.06 3.55 -12.15
CA GLN A 47 4.91 2.93 -11.14
C GLN A 47 4.32 1.61 -10.62
N ALA A 48 3.00 1.51 -10.48
CA ALA A 48 2.32 0.26 -10.12
C ALA A 48 2.50 -0.82 -11.20
N GLN A 49 2.40 -0.47 -12.48
CA GLN A 49 2.69 -1.40 -13.59
C GLN A 49 4.15 -1.87 -13.57
N GLN A 50 5.09 -0.96 -13.35
CA GLN A 50 6.51 -1.28 -13.21
C GLN A 50 6.78 -2.17 -12.00
N LEU A 51 6.15 -1.87 -10.86
CA LEU A 51 6.25 -2.66 -9.64
C LEU A 51 5.81 -4.10 -9.89
N ILE A 52 4.62 -4.30 -10.49
CA ILE A 52 4.10 -5.64 -10.81
C ILE A 52 5.04 -6.40 -11.74
N ALA A 53 5.68 -5.71 -12.69
CA ALA A 53 6.65 -6.32 -13.60
C ALA A 53 7.96 -6.76 -12.92
N LEU A 54 8.31 -6.20 -11.76
CA LEU A 54 9.52 -6.53 -10.99
C LEU A 54 9.30 -7.67 -9.97
N LEU A 55 8.05 -7.96 -9.63
CA LEU A 55 7.69 -8.90 -8.58
C LEU A 55 7.47 -10.32 -9.09
N ASP A 56 7.65 -11.30 -8.21
CA ASP A 56 7.28 -12.68 -8.50
C ASP A 56 5.76 -12.90 -8.40
N ALA A 57 5.28 -13.99 -9.00
CA ALA A 57 3.85 -14.26 -9.10
C ALA A 57 3.13 -14.29 -7.74
N PRO A 58 3.69 -14.88 -6.66
CA PRO A 58 3.04 -14.83 -5.35
C PRO A 58 2.95 -13.41 -4.76
N SER A 59 3.99 -12.58 -4.91
CA SER A 59 3.95 -11.18 -4.44
C SER A 59 2.93 -10.36 -5.23
N VAL A 60 2.83 -10.58 -6.54
CA VAL A 60 1.79 -9.95 -7.38
C VAL A 60 0.39 -10.39 -6.94
N GLU A 61 0.18 -11.68 -6.68
CA GLU A 61 -1.11 -12.18 -6.21
C GLU A 61 -1.46 -11.65 -4.82
N LEU A 62 -0.47 -11.49 -3.93
CA LEU A 62 -0.67 -10.84 -2.63
C LEU A 62 -1.17 -9.41 -2.80
N LEU A 63 -0.47 -8.58 -3.58
CA LEU A 63 -0.87 -7.20 -3.85
C LEU A 63 -2.25 -7.14 -4.50
N ARG A 64 -2.55 -8.06 -5.42
CA ARG A 64 -3.85 -8.15 -6.07
C ARG A 64 -4.97 -8.44 -5.09
N GLN A 65 -4.79 -9.41 -4.18
CA GLN A 65 -5.81 -9.78 -3.21
C GLN A 65 -6.06 -8.67 -2.19
N ILE A 66 -5.01 -7.97 -1.72
CA ILE A 66 -5.16 -6.79 -0.87
C ILE A 66 -5.96 -5.71 -1.61
N THR A 67 -5.54 -5.40 -2.84
CA THR A 67 -6.11 -4.33 -3.66
C THR A 67 -7.58 -4.55 -3.98
N LEU A 68 -7.93 -5.76 -4.44
CA LEU A 68 -9.30 -6.14 -4.78
C LEU A 68 -10.17 -6.41 -3.54
N GLY A 69 -9.55 -6.69 -2.39
CA GLY A 69 -10.19 -6.82 -1.08
C GLY A 69 -10.53 -5.49 -0.41
N GLY A 70 -10.37 -4.36 -1.10
CA GLY A 70 -10.65 -3.03 -0.55
C GLY A 70 -9.48 -2.44 0.24
N GLY A 71 -8.26 -2.94 0.03
CA GLY A 71 -7.05 -2.43 0.67
C GLY A 71 -6.65 -3.17 1.94
N SER A 72 -7.25 -4.31 2.25
CA SER A 72 -6.92 -5.07 3.47
C SER A 72 -6.98 -6.58 3.20
N ILE A 73 -6.10 -7.33 3.85
CA ILE A 73 -6.07 -8.80 3.83
C ILE A 73 -5.70 -9.34 5.20
N THR A 74 -6.29 -10.46 5.61
CA THR A 74 -5.94 -11.11 6.89
C THR A 74 -4.69 -11.97 6.75
N TRP A 75 -3.92 -12.10 7.82
CA TRP A 75 -2.74 -12.95 7.84
C TRP A 75 -2.99 -14.39 7.38
N PRO A 76 -4.05 -15.12 7.80
CA PRO A 76 -4.32 -16.45 7.27
C PRO A 76 -4.49 -16.53 5.74
N GLN A 77 -4.97 -15.45 5.11
CA GLN A 77 -5.05 -15.37 3.66
C GLN A 77 -3.66 -15.14 3.03
N VAL A 78 -2.83 -14.27 3.63
CA VAL A 78 -1.43 -14.05 3.24
C VAL A 78 -0.67 -15.37 3.25
N GLN A 79 -0.83 -16.16 4.31
CA GLN A 79 -0.20 -17.47 4.46
C GLN A 79 -0.54 -18.42 3.32
N LYS A 80 -1.81 -18.43 2.91
CA LYS A 80 -2.28 -19.27 1.81
C LYS A 80 -1.68 -18.84 0.46
N ILE A 81 -1.55 -17.53 0.23
CA ILE A 81 -0.97 -16.98 -1.01
C ILE A 81 0.54 -17.26 -1.07
N CYS A 82 1.22 -17.07 0.06
CA CYS A 82 2.68 -17.15 0.16
C CYS A 82 3.20 -18.55 0.54
N ASP A 83 2.32 -19.56 0.66
CA ASP A 83 2.65 -20.91 1.14
C ASP A 83 3.49 -20.91 2.44
N ILE A 84 3.05 -20.09 3.40
CA ILE A 84 3.66 -19.94 4.72
C ILE A 84 2.87 -20.79 5.72
N LYS A 85 3.58 -21.55 6.55
CA LYS A 85 2.97 -22.47 7.53
C LYS A 85 3.09 -21.90 8.94
N GLY A 86 2.06 -22.06 9.76
CA GLY A 86 2.13 -21.78 11.19
C GLY A 86 2.07 -20.29 11.53
N THR A 87 3.08 -19.75 12.17
CA THR A 87 3.22 -18.32 12.52
C THR A 87 4.54 -17.75 11.97
N ASP A 88 5.07 -18.34 10.89
CA ASP A 88 6.37 -18.01 10.30
C ASP A 88 6.35 -16.67 9.55
N PHE A 89 6.23 -15.60 10.34
CA PHE A 89 6.21 -14.22 9.88
C PHE A 89 7.58 -13.77 9.35
N ASP A 90 8.68 -14.25 9.95
CA ASP A 90 10.04 -13.97 9.47
C ASP A 90 10.23 -14.38 8.01
N ARG A 91 9.62 -15.51 7.61
CA ARG A 91 9.60 -15.93 6.21
C ARG A 91 8.78 -15.00 5.34
N TYR A 92 7.64 -14.49 5.81
CA TYR A 92 6.90 -13.46 5.07
C TYR A 92 7.75 -12.21 4.86
N HIS A 93 8.30 -11.68 5.95
CA HIS A 93 9.10 -10.47 5.95
C HIS A 93 10.26 -10.58 4.95
N SER A 94 11.10 -11.61 5.12
CA SER A 94 12.34 -11.77 4.34
C SER A 94 12.12 -12.12 2.86
N TYR A 95 11.06 -12.86 2.53
CA TYR A 95 10.84 -13.35 1.15
C TYR A 95 9.85 -12.52 0.34
N TYR A 96 8.93 -11.82 0.99
CA TYR A 96 7.85 -11.11 0.32
C TYR A 96 7.91 -9.62 0.63
N GLU A 97 7.81 -9.23 1.90
CA GLU A 97 7.74 -7.81 2.28
C GLU A 97 8.99 -7.03 1.87
N GLU A 98 10.18 -7.49 2.25
CA GLU A 98 11.44 -6.82 1.91
C GLU A 98 11.62 -6.69 0.39
N ARG A 99 11.16 -7.68 -0.38
CA ARG A 99 11.23 -7.65 -1.84
C ARG A 99 10.25 -6.65 -2.44
N ILE A 100 9.04 -6.59 -1.90
CA ILE A 100 8.03 -5.59 -2.28
C ILE A 100 8.58 -4.20 -1.96
N GLU A 101 9.11 -3.97 -0.76
CA GLU A 101 9.75 -2.71 -0.40
C GLU A 101 10.91 -2.36 -1.32
N GLN A 102 11.77 -3.31 -1.66
CA GLN A 102 12.89 -3.07 -2.55
C GLN A 102 12.42 -2.69 -3.96
N ALA A 103 11.38 -3.36 -4.47
CA ALA A 103 10.79 -3.04 -5.76
C ALA A 103 10.11 -1.67 -5.74
N VAL A 104 9.42 -1.32 -4.64
CA VAL A 104 8.83 0.00 -4.41
C VAL A 104 9.91 1.07 -4.42
N ARG A 105 10.98 0.90 -3.64
CA ARG A 105 12.14 1.82 -3.63
C ARG A 105 12.78 1.94 -5.02
N THR A 106 12.75 0.89 -5.82
CA THR A 106 13.27 0.94 -7.20
C THR A 106 12.40 1.83 -8.09
N VAL A 107 11.07 1.69 -8.05
CA VAL A 107 10.16 2.49 -8.89
C VAL A 107 9.94 3.92 -8.37
N THR A 108 10.16 4.15 -7.07
CA THR A 108 10.08 5.47 -6.42
C THR A 108 11.44 6.18 -6.28
N GLN A 109 12.52 5.57 -6.79
CA GLN A 109 13.89 6.12 -6.77
C GLN A 109 14.47 6.38 -5.36
N GLY A 110 14.21 5.46 -4.43
CA GLY A 110 14.97 5.35 -3.18
C GLY A 110 14.42 6.12 -1.98
N LYS A 111 13.18 6.61 -2.03
CA LYS A 111 12.51 7.15 -0.85
C LYS A 111 12.09 6.01 0.07
N HIS A 112 12.23 6.19 1.38
CA HIS A 112 11.66 5.25 2.36
C HIS A 112 10.18 5.14 2.11
N ALA A 113 9.76 3.99 1.61
CA ALA A 113 8.44 3.77 1.06
C ALA A 113 8.02 2.36 1.43
N PHE A 114 7.19 2.26 2.46
CA PHE A 114 6.45 1.05 2.78
C PHE A 114 5.21 1.04 1.91
N LEU A 115 4.93 -0.05 1.20
CA LEU A 115 3.69 -0.17 0.43
C LEU A 115 2.62 -0.88 1.23
N ILE A 116 3.01 -1.91 1.98
CA ILE A 116 2.11 -2.67 2.84
C ILE A 116 2.32 -2.19 4.25
N THR A 117 1.24 -1.85 4.93
CA THR A 117 1.23 -1.41 6.32
C THR A 117 0.47 -2.43 7.17
N TYR A 118 0.51 -2.26 8.49
CA TYR A 118 -0.12 -3.14 9.45
C TYR A 118 -1.25 -2.40 10.16
N GLU A 119 -2.35 -3.09 10.43
CA GLU A 119 -3.43 -2.53 11.25
C GLU A 119 -2.90 -2.10 12.62
N ASP A 120 -3.35 -0.93 13.06
CA ASP A 120 -2.95 -0.35 14.34
C ASP A 120 -3.43 -1.25 15.50
N GLY A 121 -2.51 -1.63 16.39
CA GLY A 121 -2.76 -2.65 17.41
C GLY A 121 -2.48 -4.09 16.98
N ALA A 122 -1.85 -4.31 15.82
CA ALA A 122 -1.28 -5.60 15.47
C ALA A 122 -0.33 -6.09 16.60
N PRO A 123 -0.30 -7.41 16.86
CA PRO A 123 0.58 -7.97 17.87
C PRO A 123 2.04 -7.59 17.60
N GLU A 124 2.82 -7.31 18.66
CA GLU A 124 4.26 -7.08 18.51
C GLU A 124 4.90 -8.24 17.71
N TRP A 125 5.93 -7.91 16.91
CA TRP A 125 6.56 -8.80 15.93
C TRP A 125 7.00 -10.17 16.51
N CYS A 126 7.12 -10.25 17.84
CA CYS A 126 7.58 -11.39 18.61
C CYS A 126 6.44 -12.30 19.13
N THR A 127 5.18 -12.06 18.80
CA THR A 127 4.04 -12.78 19.38
C THR A 127 3.36 -13.70 18.36
N ASP A 128 2.89 -14.86 18.81
CA ASP A 128 2.22 -15.87 17.96
C ASP A 128 0.75 -15.52 17.60
N ASP A 129 0.28 -14.31 17.92
CA ASP A 129 -1.15 -13.94 17.86
C ASP A 129 -1.57 -13.23 16.56
N TRP A 130 -0.88 -13.50 15.45
CA TRP A 130 -1.16 -12.90 14.14
C TRP A 130 -2.48 -13.37 13.50
N LYS A 131 -3.31 -14.16 14.19
CA LYS A 131 -4.50 -14.78 13.57
C LYS A 131 -5.50 -13.77 13.04
N ASP A 132 -5.62 -12.63 13.71
CA ASP A 132 -6.54 -11.55 13.35
C ASP A 132 -5.81 -10.33 12.75
N ALA A 133 -4.48 -10.41 12.61
CA ALA A 133 -3.70 -9.33 12.05
C ALA A 133 -4.04 -9.09 10.57
N LYS A 134 -4.09 -7.81 10.19
CA LYS A 134 -4.34 -7.40 8.81
C LYS A 134 -3.15 -6.64 8.24
N LEU A 135 -2.93 -6.89 6.95
CA LEU A 135 -1.99 -6.18 6.11
C LEU A 135 -2.79 -5.28 5.18
N GLU A 136 -2.37 -4.03 5.06
CA GLU A 136 -3.15 -2.99 4.42
C GLU A 136 -2.37 -2.27 3.33
N ILE A 137 -3.10 -1.80 2.31
CA ILE A 137 -2.65 -0.84 1.31
C ILE A 137 -3.74 0.22 1.22
N ASP A 138 -3.37 1.47 1.45
CA ASP A 138 -4.29 2.60 1.56
C ASP A 138 -3.94 3.73 0.59
N GLY A 139 -4.79 4.76 0.61
CA GLY A 139 -4.55 6.02 -0.06
C GLY A 139 -4.30 5.92 -1.58
N PRO A 140 -3.41 6.77 -2.13
CA PRO A 140 -3.13 6.80 -3.57
C PRO A 140 -2.54 5.50 -4.12
N ALA A 141 -1.82 4.74 -3.29
CA ALA A 141 -1.22 3.47 -3.70
C ALA A 141 -2.29 2.44 -4.06
N LEU A 142 -3.32 2.33 -3.21
CA LEU A 142 -4.46 1.44 -3.44
C LEU A 142 -5.17 1.77 -4.77
N ILE A 143 -5.44 3.06 -5.02
CA ILE A 143 -6.13 3.52 -6.23
C ILE A 143 -5.32 3.15 -7.49
N SER A 144 -4.03 3.46 -7.50
CA SER A 144 -3.15 3.12 -8.63
C SER A 144 -3.07 1.62 -8.88
N LEU A 145 -2.99 0.79 -7.84
CA LEU A 145 -2.99 -0.67 -7.99
C LEU A 145 -4.35 -1.20 -8.48
N GLN A 146 -5.47 -0.61 -8.03
CA GLN A 146 -6.81 -0.97 -8.51
C GLN A 146 -6.94 -0.75 -10.01
N GLU A 147 -6.45 0.40 -10.51
CA GLU A 147 -6.45 0.67 -11.94
C GLU A 147 -5.64 -0.37 -12.73
N VAL A 148 -4.50 -0.83 -12.20
CA VAL A 148 -3.69 -1.85 -12.90
C VAL A 148 -4.33 -3.24 -12.84
N PHE A 149 -4.93 -3.64 -11.72
CA PHE A 149 -5.51 -4.98 -11.58
C PHE A 149 -6.92 -5.14 -12.13
N THR A 150 -7.60 -4.04 -12.48
CA THR A 150 -8.96 -4.04 -13.07
C THR A 150 -9.00 -3.67 -14.55
N ALA A 151 -7.90 -3.16 -15.11
CA ALA A 151 -7.71 -2.93 -16.55
C ALA A 151 -7.45 -4.24 -17.31
#